data_AF-A0A955YAE9-F1
#
_entry.id   AF-A0A955YAE9-F1
#
_cell.length_a   1.000
_cell.length_b   1.000
_cell.length_c   1.000
_cell.angle_alpha   90.00
_cell.angle_beta   90.00
_cell.angle_gamma   90.00
#
_symmetry.space_group_name_H-M   'P 1'
#
loop_
_entity.id
_entity.type
_entity.pdbx_description
1 polymer ?
#
loop_
_entity_poly.entity_id
_entity_poly.type
_entity_poly.pdbx_seq_one_letter_code
_entity_poly.pdbx_strand_id
1 'polypeptide(L)'
;MSFTLQPEEWALLQHLPTQDLVDLAADLDVLIPADVDKRTLLELCVPRLVERGRRSGLPFSKYDREDLEALGAAERAALGRIQGVEPDVDAILRAGERVYRTIERERKGIDPVAMMLPSLLRPVLRHAVEQGQDGQGA
;
A
#
# COMPACT_ATOMS: atom_id res chain seq x y z
N MET A 1 9.86 -9.82 -8.25
CA MET A 1 8.68 -10.69 -8.51
C MET A 1 7.65 -9.86 -9.23
N SER A 2 7.03 -10.39 -10.28
CA SER A 2 5.92 -9.72 -10.97
C SER A 2 4.63 -9.90 -10.16
N PHE A 3 3.91 -8.82 -9.90
CA PHE A 3 2.59 -8.84 -9.27
C PHE A 3 1.52 -8.71 -10.36
N THR A 4 0.39 -9.38 -10.17
CA THR A 4 -0.76 -9.28 -11.07
C THR A 4 -2.02 -9.07 -10.25
N LEU A 5 -2.85 -8.11 -10.65
CA LEU A 5 -4.12 -7.83 -10.00
C LEU A 5 -5.11 -8.97 -10.28
N GLN A 6 -5.85 -9.38 -9.25
CA GLN A 6 -6.97 -10.28 -9.42
C GLN A 6 -8.13 -9.56 -10.12
N PRO A 7 -9.02 -10.28 -10.82
CA PRO A 7 -10.16 -9.67 -11.51
C PRO A 7 -11.04 -8.81 -10.60
N GLU A 8 -11.24 -9.22 -9.35
CA GLU A 8 -12.08 -8.50 -8.39
C GLU A 8 -11.40 -7.21 -7.91
N GLU A 9 -10.08 -7.25 -7.70
CA GLU A 9 -9.27 -6.07 -7.37
C GLU A 9 -9.31 -5.08 -8.55
N TRP A 10 -9.12 -5.57 -9.77
CA TRP A 10 -9.21 -4.73 -10.97
C TRP A 10 -10.60 -4.12 -11.14
N ALA A 11 -11.66 -4.88 -10.90
CA ALA A 11 -13.03 -4.39 -11.01
C ALA A 11 -13.30 -3.20 -10.09
N LEU A 12 -12.70 -3.17 -8.90
CA LEU A 12 -12.81 -2.06 -7.93
C LEU A 12 -11.90 -0.87 -8.28
N LEU A 13 -10.72 -1.14 -8.84
CA LEU A 13 -9.67 -0.13 -9.05
C LEU A 13 -9.72 0.54 -10.43
N GLN A 14 -10.39 -0.06 -11.42
CA GLN A 14 -10.43 0.46 -12.79
C GLN A 14 -11.01 1.88 -12.89
N HIS A 15 -11.79 2.31 -11.89
CA HIS A 15 -12.44 3.62 -11.83
C HIS A 15 -11.53 4.74 -11.36
N LEU A 16 -10.41 4.43 -10.70
CA LEU A 16 -9.47 5.42 -10.15
C LEU A 16 -8.99 6.36 -11.26
N PRO A 17 -8.89 7.67 -11.07
CA PRO A 17 -8.39 8.55 -12.13
C PRO A 17 -6.97 8.14 -12.58
N THR A 18 -6.72 8.14 -13.90
CA THR A 18 -5.38 7.80 -14.42
C THR A 18 -4.33 8.78 -13.92
N GLN A 19 -4.68 10.05 -13.75
CA GLN A 19 -3.77 11.06 -13.21
C GLN A 19 -3.30 10.70 -11.79
N ASP A 20 -4.23 10.31 -10.90
CA ASP A 20 -3.89 9.91 -9.53
C ASP A 20 -2.93 8.71 -9.49
N LEU A 21 -3.06 7.79 -10.47
CA LEU A 21 -2.15 6.66 -10.62
C LEU A 21 -0.77 7.07 -11.12
N VAL A 22 -0.69 8.06 -12.01
CA VAL A 22 0.58 8.63 -12.47
C VAL A 22 1.27 9.37 -11.33
N ASP A 23 0.52 10.14 -10.55
CA ASP A 23 1.06 10.87 -9.39
C ASP A 23 1.55 9.90 -8.31
N LEU A 24 0.81 8.82 -8.06
CA LEU A 24 1.23 7.72 -7.19
C LEU A 24 2.51 7.05 -7.71
N ALA A 25 2.56 6.73 -9.00
CA ALA A 25 3.73 6.09 -9.61
C ALA A 25 4.97 6.98 -9.52
N ALA A 26 4.83 8.29 -9.76
CA ALA A 26 5.89 9.27 -9.59
C ALA A 26 6.36 9.33 -8.12
N ASP A 27 5.44 9.32 -7.16
CA ASP A 27 5.78 9.32 -5.72
C ASP A 27 6.50 8.06 -5.25
N LEU A 28 6.28 6.95 -5.95
CA LEU A 28 6.89 5.65 -5.69
C LEU A 28 8.16 5.39 -6.51
N ASP A 29 8.66 6.40 -7.24
CA ASP A 29 9.80 6.28 -8.16
C ASP A 29 9.62 5.13 -9.19
N VAL A 30 8.38 4.90 -9.64
CA VAL A 30 8.06 3.91 -10.67
C VAL A 30 8.43 4.47 -12.04
N LEU A 31 9.24 3.74 -12.78
CA LEU A 31 9.49 4.04 -14.20
C LEU A 31 8.26 3.66 -15.01
N ILE A 32 7.59 4.66 -15.58
CA ILE A 32 6.37 4.52 -16.38
C ILE A 32 6.75 4.35 -17.86
N PRO A 33 6.49 3.19 -18.49
CA PRO A 33 6.65 3.02 -19.94
C PRO A 33 5.72 3.96 -20.73
N ALA A 34 6.13 4.38 -21.92
CA ALA A 34 5.39 5.35 -22.74
C ALA A 34 3.93 4.94 -23.05
N ASP A 35 3.69 3.64 -23.27
CA ASP A 35 2.37 3.10 -23.64
C ASP A 35 1.77 2.20 -22.54
N VAL A 36 2.05 2.50 -21.26
CA VAL A 36 1.56 1.68 -20.17
C VAL A 36 0.05 1.87 -19.97
N ASP A 37 -0.68 0.76 -19.93
CA ASP A 37 -2.08 0.80 -19.54
C ASP A 37 -2.24 0.95 -18.02
N LYS A 38 -3.45 1.34 -17.62
CA LYS A 38 -3.80 1.61 -16.22
C LYS A 38 -3.61 0.42 -15.29
N ARG A 39 -3.93 -0.78 -15.76
CA ARG A 39 -3.80 -2.00 -14.96
C ARG A 39 -2.32 -2.30 -14.73
N THR A 40 -1.52 -2.24 -15.79
CA THR A 40 -0.07 -2.43 -15.70
C THR A 40 0.55 -1.39 -14.76
N LEU A 41 0.11 -0.13 -14.81
CA LEU A 41 0.58 0.92 -13.88
C LEU A 41 0.28 0.57 -12.42
N LEU A 42 -0.93 0.12 -12.10
CA LEU A 42 -1.29 -0.34 -10.76
C LEU A 42 -0.46 -1.53 -10.31
N GLU A 43 -0.26 -2.51 -11.20
CA GLU A 43 0.53 -3.71 -10.93
C GLU A 43 2.00 -3.38 -10.66
N LEU A 44 2.53 -2.31 -11.25
CA LEU A 44 3.87 -1.77 -10.96
C LEU A 44 3.92 -1.03 -9.61
N CYS A 45 2.85 -0.31 -9.23
CA CYS A 45 2.80 0.46 -7.99
C CYS A 45 2.67 -0.41 -6.73
N VAL A 46 1.93 -1.54 -6.78
CA VAL A 46 1.66 -2.37 -5.60
C VAL A 46 2.95 -2.89 -4.92
N PRO A 47 3.92 -3.49 -5.65
CA PRO A 47 5.19 -3.87 -5.05
C PRO A 47 5.95 -2.71 -4.41
N ARG A 48 5.92 -1.52 -5.06
CA ARG A 48 6.59 -0.33 -4.55
C ARG A 48 5.94 0.23 -3.28
N LEU A 49 4.62 0.09 -3.13
CA LEU A 49 3.93 0.41 -1.88
C LEU A 49 4.39 -0.48 -0.73
N VAL A 50 4.55 -1.79 -0.97
CA VAL A 50 5.08 -2.72 0.04
C VAL A 50 6.52 -2.34 0.42
N GLU A 51 7.37 -2.04 -0.57
CA GLU A 51 8.76 -1.60 -0.34
C GLU A 51 8.82 -0.27 0.44
N ARG A 52 8.02 0.72 0.06
CA ARG A 52 7.87 1.99 0.78
C ARG A 52 7.44 1.73 2.21
N GLY A 53 6.42 0.89 2.40
CA GLY A 53 5.92 0.52 3.71
C GLY A 53 7.02 -0.03 4.62
N ARG A 54 7.88 -0.91 4.10
CA ARG A 54 9.04 -1.45 4.83
C ARG A 54 10.11 -0.42 5.18
N ARG A 55 10.33 0.55 4.28
CA ARG A 55 11.40 1.55 4.43
C ARG A 55 11.00 2.72 5.33
N SER A 56 9.78 3.21 5.17
CA SER A 56 9.32 4.47 5.76
C SER A 56 7.97 4.35 6.47
N GLY A 57 7.34 3.18 6.46
CA GLY A 57 5.98 2.98 6.96
C GLY A 57 4.91 3.36 5.93
N LEU A 58 3.66 3.04 6.26
CA LEU A 58 2.48 3.37 5.48
C LEU A 58 1.63 4.37 6.27
N PRO A 59 1.13 5.45 5.65
CA PRO A 59 0.29 6.42 6.34
C PRO A 59 -1.08 5.82 6.68
N PHE A 60 -1.45 5.85 7.96
CA PHE A 60 -2.81 5.53 8.41
C PHE A 60 -3.32 6.64 9.32
N SER A 61 -4.63 6.81 9.32
CA SER A 61 -5.38 7.76 10.14
C SER A 61 -6.37 7.02 11.03
N LYS A 62 -6.87 7.70 12.07
CA LYS A 62 -7.93 7.15 12.93
C LYS A 62 -9.17 6.62 12.19
N TYR A 63 -9.41 7.08 10.96
CA TYR A 63 -10.54 6.66 10.13
C TYR A 63 -10.33 5.27 9.52
N ASP A 64 -9.09 4.79 9.44
CA ASP A 64 -8.75 3.47 8.89
C ASP A 64 -8.92 2.34 9.92
N ARG A 65 -9.32 2.65 11.16
CA ARG A 65 -9.42 1.65 12.25
C ARG A 65 -10.36 0.50 11.89
N GLU A 66 -11.55 0.78 11.38
CA GLU A 66 -12.54 -0.25 11.06
C GLU A 66 -12.01 -1.19 9.95
N ASP A 67 -11.35 -0.63 8.94
CA ASP A 67 -10.73 -1.41 7.87
C ASP A 67 -9.59 -2.30 8.41
N LEU A 68 -8.75 -1.77 9.31
CA LEU A 68 -7.68 -2.51 9.97
C LEU A 68 -8.20 -3.63 10.88
N GLU A 69 -9.32 -3.40 11.56
CA GLU A 69 -9.99 -4.40 12.41
C GLU A 69 -10.64 -5.51 11.57
N ALA A 70 -11.11 -5.18 10.37
CA ALA A 70 -11.68 -6.13 9.42
C ALA A 70 -10.61 -7.04 8.76
N LEU A 71 -9.32 -6.70 8.84
CA LEU A 71 -8.25 -7.52 8.28
C LEU A 71 -8.16 -8.88 8.96
N GLY A 72 -7.96 -9.93 8.16
CA GLY A 72 -7.65 -11.26 8.64
C GLY A 72 -6.28 -11.34 9.33
N ALA A 73 -6.04 -12.41 10.10
CA ALA A 73 -4.81 -12.56 10.87
C ALA A 73 -3.53 -12.53 10.01
N ALA A 74 -3.56 -13.15 8.82
CA ALA A 74 -2.41 -13.17 7.91
C ALA A 74 -2.11 -11.78 7.33
N GLU A 75 -3.14 -11.03 6.97
CA GLU A 75 -3.06 -9.68 6.43
C GLU A 75 -2.52 -8.71 7.50
N ARG A 76 -3.04 -8.81 8.73
CA ARG A 76 -2.57 -8.02 9.87
C ARG A 76 -1.12 -8.34 10.23
N ALA A 77 -0.73 -9.61 10.17
CA ALA A 77 0.65 -10.05 10.31
C ALA A 77 1.56 -9.47 9.22
N ALA A 78 1.11 -9.48 7.96
CA ALA A 78 1.85 -8.88 6.86
C ALA A 78 2.00 -7.36 7.05
N LEU A 79 0.95 -6.67 7.48
CA LEU A 79 0.99 -5.23 7.73
C LEU A 79 1.90 -4.85 8.90
N GLY A 80 1.87 -5.62 9.99
CA GLY A 80 2.81 -5.47 11.11
C GLY A 80 4.26 -5.61 10.65
N ARG A 81 4.56 -6.64 9.84
CA ARG A 81 5.90 -6.80 9.22
C ARG A 81 6.28 -5.66 8.30
N ILE A 82 5.35 -5.16 7.47
CA ILE A 82 5.60 -4.01 6.62
C ILE A 82 5.98 -2.80 7.48
N GLN A 83 5.28 -2.53 8.57
CA GLN A 83 5.52 -1.34 9.39
C GLN A 83 6.56 -1.53 10.51
N GLY A 84 7.11 -2.73 10.69
CA GLY A 84 8.06 -3.05 11.76
C GLY A 84 7.44 -2.98 13.16
N VAL A 85 6.18 -3.38 13.30
CA VAL A 85 5.44 -3.38 14.58
C VAL A 85 4.71 -4.70 14.78
N GLU A 86 4.26 -4.93 16.02
CA GLU A 86 3.37 -6.05 16.34
C GLU A 86 2.11 -6.03 15.47
N PRO A 87 1.53 -7.21 15.13
CA PRO A 87 0.34 -7.33 14.29
C PRO A 87 -0.94 -7.01 15.06
N ASP A 88 -0.91 -5.87 15.75
CA ASP A 88 -1.97 -5.30 16.57
C ASP A 88 -2.46 -4.00 15.91
N VAL A 89 -3.79 -3.79 15.92
CA VAL A 89 -4.40 -2.64 15.24
C VAL A 89 -3.91 -1.33 15.84
N ASP A 90 -3.80 -1.23 17.16
CA ASP A 90 -3.35 0.01 17.81
C ASP A 90 -1.87 0.29 17.49
N ALA A 91 -1.03 -0.74 17.48
CA ALA A 91 0.38 -0.61 17.10
C ALA A 91 0.54 -0.15 15.64
N ILE A 92 -0.19 -0.79 14.71
CA ILE A 92 -0.23 -0.46 13.27
C ILE A 92 -0.72 0.97 13.05
N LEU A 93 -1.81 1.36 13.73
CA LEU A 93 -2.41 2.67 13.59
C LEU A 93 -1.46 3.76 14.13
N ARG A 94 -0.85 3.55 15.30
CA ARG A 94 0.14 4.49 15.86
C ARG A 94 1.39 4.61 14.99
N ALA A 95 1.80 3.54 14.30
CA ALA A 95 2.88 3.61 13.33
C ALA A 95 2.46 4.48 12.13
N GLY A 96 1.28 4.22 11.56
CA GLY A 96 0.80 4.96 10.41
C GLY A 96 0.49 6.43 10.70
N GLU A 97 -0.02 6.77 11.89
CA GLU A 97 -0.24 8.16 12.28
C GLU A 97 1.08 8.95 12.38
N ARG A 98 2.17 8.29 12.82
CA ARG A 98 3.50 8.92 12.84
C ARG A 98 3.98 9.22 11.42
N VAL A 99 3.78 8.30 10.48
CA VAL A 99 4.09 8.50 9.06
C VAL A 99 3.27 9.65 8.49
N TYR A 100 1.97 9.65 8.76
CA TYR A 100 1.04 10.68 8.30
C TYR A 100 1.47 12.09 8.78
N ARG A 101 1.83 12.24 10.06
CA ARG A 101 2.32 13.52 10.61
C ARG A 101 3.64 13.96 10.00
N THR A 102 4.55 13.03 9.73
CA THR A 102 5.81 13.33 9.05
C THR A 102 5.53 13.88 7.65
N ILE A 103 4.64 13.23 6.89
CA ILE A 103 4.21 13.68 5.57
C ILE A 103 3.60 15.08 5.64
N GLU A 104 2.65 15.31 6.55
CA GLU A 104 1.98 16.61 6.73
C GLU A 104 2.96 17.74 7.06
N ARG A 105 4.03 17.44 7.82
CA ARG A 105 5.05 18.42 8.18
C ARG A 105 6.02 18.72 7.02
N GLU A 106 6.40 17.69 6.27
CA GLU A 106 7.47 17.78 5.26
C GLU A 106 6.95 18.16 3.87
N ARG A 107 5.67 17.91 3.60
CA ARG A 107 5.04 18.22 2.32
C ARG A 107 3.96 19.29 2.46
N LYS A 108 4.05 20.31 1.60
CA LYS A 108 2.96 21.28 1.40
C LYS A 108 2.04 20.77 0.30
N GLY A 109 1.21 19.76 0.59
CA GLY A 109 0.30 19.21 -0.39
C GLY A 109 -0.29 17.86 0.03
N ILE A 110 -1.17 17.36 -0.82
CA ILE A 110 -1.79 16.05 -0.63
C ILE A 110 -0.80 14.97 -1.06
N ASP A 111 -0.62 13.94 -0.24
CA ASP A 111 0.26 12.81 -0.53
C ASP A 111 -0.49 11.72 -1.31
N PRO A 112 -0.05 11.37 -2.54
CA PRO A 112 -0.74 10.38 -3.36
C PRO A 112 -0.83 9.00 -2.70
N VAL A 113 0.18 8.61 -1.92
CA VAL A 113 0.14 7.33 -1.20
C VAL A 113 -0.93 7.37 -0.12
N ALA A 114 -1.00 8.44 0.70
CA ALA A 114 -2.04 8.57 1.71
C ALA A 114 -3.46 8.57 1.13
N MET A 115 -3.67 9.20 -0.04
CA MET A 115 -4.97 9.18 -0.71
C MET A 115 -5.37 7.80 -1.24
N MET A 116 -4.41 7.10 -1.85
CA MET A 116 -4.68 5.91 -2.64
C MET A 116 -4.59 4.62 -1.82
N LEU A 117 -3.89 4.66 -0.68
CA LEU A 117 -3.65 3.49 0.14
C LEU A 117 -4.93 2.77 0.57
N PRO A 118 -6.02 3.42 1.01
CA PRO A 118 -7.23 2.71 1.40
C PRO A 118 -7.79 1.82 0.28
N SER A 119 -7.83 2.34 -0.96
CA SER A 119 -8.27 1.55 -2.13
C SER A 119 -7.28 0.44 -2.50
N LEU A 120 -5.99 0.67 -2.29
CA LEU A 120 -4.91 -0.27 -2.65
C LEU A 120 -4.54 -1.24 -1.52
N LEU A 121 -5.15 -1.13 -0.35
CA LEU A 121 -4.76 -1.88 0.84
C LEU A 121 -4.84 -3.39 0.58
N ARG A 122 -5.94 -3.85 -0.02
CA ARG A 122 -6.15 -5.28 -0.33
C ARG A 122 -5.05 -5.87 -1.22
N PRO A 123 -4.77 -5.36 -2.44
CA PRO A 123 -3.71 -5.91 -3.27
C PRO A 123 -2.31 -5.77 -2.63
N VAL A 124 -2.06 -4.69 -1.88
CA VAL A 124 -0.81 -4.51 -1.11
C VAL A 124 -0.62 -5.60 -0.06
N LEU A 125 -1.66 -5.89 0.73
CA LEU A 125 -1.60 -6.91 1.77
C LEU A 125 -1.49 -8.31 1.18
N ARG A 126 -2.22 -8.62 0.11
CA ARG A 126 -2.09 -9.89 -0.61
C ARG A 126 -0.66 -10.11 -1.07
N HIS A 127 -0.08 -9.13 -1.75
CA HIS A 127 1.30 -9.21 -2.21
C HIS A 127 2.29 -9.41 -1.04
N ALA A 128 2.07 -8.72 0.08
CA ALA A 128 2.93 -8.83 1.26
C ALA A 128 2.78 -10.17 1.99
N VAL A 129 1.59 -10.78 1.96
CA VAL A 129 1.36 -12.13 2.48
C VAL A 129 2.10 -13.15 1.62
N GLU A 130 1.96 -13.08 0.30
CA GLU A 130 2.65 -13.96 -0.66
C GLU A 130 4.18 -13.92 -0.44
N GLN A 131 4.77 -12.72 -0.37
CA GLN A 131 6.21 -12.57 -0.10
C GLN A 131 6.64 -13.13 1.27
N GLY A 132 5.76 -13.07 2.28
CA GLY A 132 6.04 -13.57 3.63
C GLY A 132 5.94 -15.10 3.75
N GLN A 133 5.27 -15.75 2.80
CA GLN A 133 5.17 -17.21 2.69
C GLN A 133 6.39 -17.78 1.96
N ASP A 134 6.88 -17.08 0.93
CA ASP A 134 8.09 -17.49 0.18
C ASP A 134 9.37 -17.45 1.03
N GLY A 135 9.40 -16.65 2.10
CA GLY A 135 10.53 -16.55 3.02
C GLY A 135 10.60 -17.64 4.11
N GLN A 136 9.63 -18.54 4.20
CA GLN A 136 9.58 -19.64 5.18
C GLN A 136 9.88 -21.03 4.57
N GLY A 137 10.35 -21.07 3.32
CA GLY A 137 10.65 -22.29 2.57
C GLY A 137 12.13 -22.48 2.20
N ALA A 138 13.07 -22.07 3.05
CA ALA A 138 14.50 -22.32 2.88
C ALA A 138 15.15 -22.77 4.21
#